data_AF-A0A3Q0T1R9-F1
#
_entry.id   AF-A0A3Q0T1R9-F1
#
_cell.length_a   1.000
_cell.length_b   1.000
_cell.length_c   1.000
_cell.angle_alpha   90.00
_cell.angle_beta   90.00
_cell.angle_gamma   90.00
#
_symmetry.space_group_name_H-M   'P 1'
#
loop_
_entity.id
_entity.type
_entity.pdbx_description
1 polymer ?
#
loop_
_entity_poly.entity_id
_entity_poly.type
_entity_poly.pdbx_seq_one_letter_code
_entity_poly.pdbx_strand_id
1 'polypeptide(L)'
;MTLESASLLKAGFVLLMAAQVLPSVSGCSRAFYERMISDLCLAKFKFDMGRLNRGLWCSWPDTMEIYEGLTNCTYQVALRMDCFWPNQIVDHFFMEIHRIYFHDCALTGRLLHDPPISILAPFIAVPVLITLLMTALVVWRSKRTEGVL
;
A
#
# COMPACT_ATOMS: atom_id res chain seq x y z
N MET A 1 -8.23 14.08 -65.67
CA MET A 1 -6.94 14.55 -65.08
C MET A 1 -7.15 15.61 -64.01
N THR A 2 -7.99 16.64 -64.22
CA THR A 2 -8.21 17.73 -63.23
C THR A 2 -8.98 17.32 -61.97
N LEU A 3 -9.92 16.37 -62.07
CA LEU A 3 -10.74 15.91 -60.94
C LEU A 3 -9.96 15.06 -59.93
N GLU A 4 -9.05 14.19 -60.39
CA GLU A 4 -8.21 13.37 -59.52
C GLU A 4 -7.19 14.20 -58.75
N SER A 5 -6.64 15.24 -59.40
CA SER A 5 -5.69 16.19 -58.80
C SER A 5 -6.32 16.94 -57.62
N ALA A 6 -7.57 17.38 -57.76
CA ALA A 6 -8.32 18.08 -56.71
C ALA A 6 -8.72 17.13 -55.56
N SER A 7 -9.00 15.87 -55.86
CA SER A 7 -9.29 14.82 -54.87
C SER A 7 -8.07 14.51 -54.01
N LEU A 8 -6.89 14.38 -54.63
CA LEU A 8 -5.63 14.15 -53.92
C LEU A 8 -5.22 15.33 -53.05
N LEU A 9 -5.43 16.57 -53.52
CA LEU A 9 -5.19 17.77 -52.71
C LEU A 9 -6.11 17.83 -51.49
N LYS A 10 -7.41 17.52 -51.66
CA LYS A 10 -8.36 17.45 -50.54
C LYS A 10 -7.99 16.35 -49.55
N ALA A 11 -7.63 15.17 -50.04
CA ALA A 11 -7.20 14.06 -49.20
C ALA A 11 -5.93 14.41 -48.41
N GLY A 12 -4.94 15.05 -49.07
CA GLY A 12 -3.73 15.55 -48.42
C GLY A 12 -4.02 16.61 -47.36
N PHE A 13 -4.94 17.54 -47.63
CA PHE A 13 -5.34 18.56 -46.66
C PHE A 13 -6.07 17.94 -45.46
N VAL A 14 -6.95 16.97 -45.68
CA VAL A 14 -7.63 16.23 -44.60
C VAL A 14 -6.64 15.45 -43.73
N LEU A 15 -5.63 14.80 -44.34
CA LEU A 15 -4.58 14.09 -43.62
C LEU A 15 -3.70 15.03 -42.77
N LEU A 16 -3.35 16.21 -43.31
CA LEU A 16 -2.61 17.25 -42.58
C LEU A 16 -3.39 17.77 -41.38
N MET A 17 -4.69 18.06 -41.56
CA MET A 17 -5.55 18.51 -40.47
C MET A 17 -5.74 17.40 -39.42
N ALA A 18 -5.86 16.13 -39.82
CA ALA A 18 -5.93 15.01 -38.89
C ALA A 18 -4.64 14.82 -38.07
N ALA A 19 -3.47 15.05 -38.68
CA ALA A 19 -2.19 15.03 -37.98
C ALA A 19 -2.02 16.19 -36.99
N GLN A 20 -2.65 17.34 -37.26
CA GLN A 20 -2.63 18.53 -36.39
C GLN A 20 -3.66 18.47 -35.25
N VAL A 21 -4.71 17.66 -35.40
CA VAL A 21 -5.80 17.51 -34.42
C VAL A 21 -5.56 16.35 -33.45
N LEU A 22 -4.60 15.45 -33.72
CA LEU A 22 -4.11 14.51 -32.72
C LEU A 22 -3.45 15.32 -31.60
N PRO A 23 -4.05 15.40 -30.39
CA PRO A 23 -3.33 15.95 -29.26
C PRO A 23 -2.10 15.06 -29.13
N SER A 24 -0.91 15.67 -29.12
CA SER A 24 0.22 15.00 -28.50
C SER A 24 -0.19 14.85 -27.05
N VAL A 25 -0.80 13.71 -26.71
CA VAL A 25 -0.91 13.30 -25.31
C VAL A 25 0.53 13.16 -24.89
N SER A 26 1.06 14.20 -24.23
CA SER A 26 2.35 14.12 -23.58
C SER A 26 2.16 13.12 -22.46
N GLY A 27 2.33 11.84 -22.79
CA GLY A 27 2.27 10.76 -21.82
C GLY A 27 3.28 11.01 -20.70
N CYS A 28 3.05 10.36 -19.58
CA CYS A 28 3.94 10.38 -18.42
C CYS A 28 5.42 10.23 -18.83
N SER A 29 6.18 11.32 -18.75
CA SER A 29 7.62 11.30 -19.03
C SER A 29 8.35 10.65 -17.86
N ARG A 30 8.76 9.38 -18.04
CA ARG A 30 9.41 8.56 -17.00
C ARG A 30 10.57 9.29 -16.30
N ALA A 31 11.52 9.82 -17.08
CA ALA A 31 12.71 10.47 -16.52
C ALA A 31 12.38 11.77 -15.77
N PHE A 32 11.38 12.52 -16.23
CA PHE A 32 10.94 13.73 -15.54
C PHE A 32 10.16 13.37 -14.27
N TYR A 33 9.29 12.35 -14.32
CA TYR A 33 8.54 11.86 -13.18
C TYR A 33 9.45 11.34 -12.06
N GLU A 34 10.48 10.54 -12.40
CA GLU A 34 11.52 10.08 -11.46
C GLU A 34 12.23 11.25 -10.79
N ARG A 35 12.64 12.26 -11.56
CA ARG A 35 13.30 13.46 -11.03
C ARG A 35 12.38 14.21 -10.06
N MET A 36 11.12 14.41 -10.43
CA MET A 36 10.14 15.10 -9.58
C MET A 36 9.87 14.35 -8.26
N ILE A 37 9.78 13.02 -8.29
CA ILE A 37 9.68 12.21 -7.07
C ILE A 37 10.93 12.40 -6.19
N SER A 38 12.12 12.35 -6.78
CA SER A 38 13.37 12.51 -6.04
C SER A 38 13.47 13.89 -5.39
N ASP A 39 13.24 14.95 -6.16
CA ASP A 39 13.47 16.32 -5.71
C ASP A 39 12.42 16.79 -4.70
N LEU A 40 11.15 16.36 -4.85
CA LEU A 40 10.06 16.81 -3.98
C LEU A 40 9.79 15.85 -2.82
N CYS A 41 9.72 14.55 -3.10
CA CYS A 41 9.25 13.57 -2.12
C CYS A 41 10.43 12.94 -1.35
N LEU A 42 11.45 12.46 -2.06
CA LEU A 42 12.59 11.80 -1.41
C LEU A 42 13.41 12.77 -0.56
N ALA A 43 13.60 14.00 -1.02
CA ALA A 43 14.33 15.02 -0.26
C ALA A 43 13.66 15.30 1.10
N LYS A 44 12.33 15.49 1.12
CA LYS A 44 11.54 15.66 2.35
C LYS A 44 11.62 14.43 3.25
N PHE A 45 11.43 13.23 2.68
CA PHE A 45 11.51 11.99 3.42
C PHE A 45 12.89 11.77 4.09
N LYS A 46 13.98 12.02 3.35
CA LYS A 46 15.35 11.97 3.89
C LYS A 46 15.53 12.94 5.06
N PHE A 47 15.03 14.15 4.94
CA PHE A 47 15.09 15.14 6.00
C PHE A 47 14.33 14.68 7.25
N ASP A 48 13.10 14.20 7.09
CA ASP A 48 12.28 13.76 8.22
C ASP A 48 12.85 12.50 8.89
N MET A 49 13.28 11.50 8.10
CA MET A 49 13.93 10.30 8.62
C MET A 49 15.27 10.60 9.29
N GLY A 50 16.00 11.62 8.82
CA GLY A 50 17.24 12.09 9.44
C GLY A 50 17.06 12.75 10.81
N ARG A 51 15.84 13.19 11.14
CA ARG A 51 15.51 13.71 12.48
C ARG A 51 15.18 12.61 13.48
N LEU A 52 14.86 11.40 13.00
CA LEU A 52 14.62 10.24 13.84
C LEU A 52 15.94 9.53 14.16
N ASN A 53 16.04 9.05 15.40
CA ASN A 53 17.12 8.13 15.76
C ASN A 53 16.99 6.84 14.93
N ARG A 54 18.12 6.31 14.43
CA ARG A 54 18.13 5.11 13.58
C ARG A 54 17.47 3.89 14.24
N GLY A 55 17.55 3.76 15.56
CA GLY A 55 16.86 2.71 16.32
C GLY A 55 15.33 2.78 16.25
N LEU A 56 14.75 3.93 15.88
CA LEU A 56 13.31 4.14 15.72
C LEU A 56 12.82 3.87 14.30
N TRP A 57 13.70 3.62 13.33
CA TRP A 57 13.28 3.35 11.95
C TRP A 57 12.34 2.14 11.84
N CYS A 58 12.44 1.16 12.73
CA CYS A 58 11.54 0.00 12.72
C CYS A 58 10.24 0.21 13.51
N SER A 59 10.10 1.33 14.22
CA SER A 59 8.91 1.65 15.01
C SER A 59 7.82 2.27 14.14
N TRP A 60 6.70 1.57 13.97
CA TRP A 60 5.61 2.04 13.09
C TRP A 60 5.01 3.36 13.56
N PRO A 61 4.68 3.53 14.85
CA PRO A 61 4.10 4.78 15.32
C PRO A 61 4.99 5.99 15.02
N ASP A 62 6.31 5.83 15.06
CA ASP A 62 7.27 6.91 14.80
C ASP A 62 7.45 7.21 13.30
N THR A 63 7.32 6.21 12.43
CA THR A 63 7.57 6.37 10.99
C THR A 63 6.31 6.51 10.14
N MET A 64 5.13 6.19 10.68
CA MET A 64 3.86 6.13 9.93
C MET A 64 3.53 7.45 9.25
N GLU A 65 3.57 8.56 9.99
CA GLU A 65 3.25 9.90 9.45
C GLU A 65 4.22 10.31 8.32
N ILE A 66 5.52 10.03 8.49
CA ILE A 66 6.55 10.33 7.49
C ILE A 66 6.33 9.51 6.21
N TYR A 67 6.03 8.22 6.36
CA TYR A 67 5.78 7.30 5.24
C TYR A 67 4.46 7.61 4.53
N GLU A 68 3.42 8.00 5.26
CA GLU A 68 2.16 8.50 4.69
C GLU A 68 2.39 9.79 3.89
N GLY A 69 3.16 10.73 4.44
CA GLY A 69 3.55 11.96 3.73
C GLY A 69 4.29 11.69 2.42
N LEU A 70 5.21 10.72 2.42
CA LEU A 70 5.91 10.25 1.22
C LEU A 70 4.93 9.65 0.20
N THR A 71 4.03 8.78 0.64
CA THR A 71 3.02 8.12 -0.21
C THR A 71 2.11 9.15 -0.86
N ASN A 72 1.55 10.07 -0.08
CA ASN A 72 0.72 11.15 -0.59
C ASN A 72 1.50 12.06 -1.54
N CYS A 73 2.77 12.39 -1.25
CA CYS A 73 3.60 13.16 -2.17
C CYS A 73 3.76 12.47 -3.54
N THR A 74 4.11 11.18 -3.57
CA THR A 74 4.25 10.45 -4.84
C THR A 74 2.95 10.35 -5.63
N TYR A 75 1.82 10.23 -4.93
CA TYR A 75 0.49 10.24 -5.52
C TYR A 75 0.18 11.61 -6.16
N GLN A 76 0.42 12.70 -5.44
CA GLN A 76 0.22 14.06 -5.95
C GLN A 76 1.11 14.38 -7.14
N VAL A 77 2.38 13.94 -7.11
CA VAL A 77 3.29 14.09 -8.25
C VAL A 77 2.78 13.28 -9.45
N ALA A 78 2.27 12.06 -9.24
CA ALA A 78 1.70 11.27 -10.32
C ALA A 78 0.52 11.97 -10.99
N LEU A 79 -0.42 12.49 -10.19
CA LEU A 79 -1.58 13.23 -10.67
C LEU A 79 -1.18 14.47 -11.46
N ARG A 80 -0.22 15.27 -10.97
CA ARG A 80 0.23 16.49 -11.68
C ARG A 80 0.97 16.22 -12.98
N MET A 81 1.53 15.02 -13.11
CA MET A 81 2.30 14.59 -14.27
C MET A 81 1.48 13.75 -15.25
N ASP A 82 0.16 13.64 -15.01
CA ASP A 82 -0.75 12.77 -15.77
C ASP A 82 -0.25 11.31 -15.87
N CYS A 83 0.34 10.82 -14.77
CA CYS A 83 0.81 9.46 -14.59
C CYS A 83 -0.15 8.65 -13.72
N PHE A 84 -0.38 7.38 -14.05
CA PHE A 84 -1.12 6.47 -13.17
C PHE A 84 -0.34 6.19 -11.88
N TRP A 85 -1.05 6.04 -10.75
CA TRP A 85 -0.49 5.62 -9.47
C TRP A 85 -1.30 4.42 -8.94
N PRO A 86 -0.68 3.33 -8.48
CA PRO A 86 0.76 3.06 -8.53
C PRO A 86 1.26 2.70 -9.95
N ASN A 87 2.57 2.73 -10.14
CA ASN A 87 3.25 2.33 -11.37
C ASN A 87 4.67 1.79 -11.06
N GLN A 88 5.34 1.19 -12.04
CA GLN A 88 6.65 0.54 -11.87
C GLN A 88 7.74 1.47 -11.29
N ILE A 89 7.68 2.77 -11.57
CA ILE A 89 8.66 3.76 -11.08
C ILE A 89 8.47 3.94 -9.57
N VAL A 90 7.22 4.09 -9.13
CA VAL A 90 6.85 4.20 -7.72
C VAL A 90 7.17 2.90 -6.97
N ASP A 91 6.92 1.74 -7.59
CA ASP A 91 7.25 0.44 -6.99
C ASP A 91 8.76 0.32 -6.74
N HIS A 92 9.59 0.63 -7.73
CA HIS A 92 11.05 0.62 -7.58
C HIS A 92 11.51 1.64 -6.53
N PHE A 93 10.93 2.83 -6.53
CA PHE A 93 11.22 3.89 -5.57
C PHE A 93 10.96 3.45 -4.13
N PHE A 94 9.79 2.88 -3.84
CA PHE A 94 9.46 2.39 -2.50
C PHE A 94 10.33 1.18 -2.11
N MET A 95 10.60 0.27 -3.03
CA MET A 95 11.52 -0.86 -2.77
C MET A 95 12.91 -0.37 -2.34
N GLU A 96 13.43 0.69 -2.97
CA GLU A 96 14.72 1.26 -2.59
C GLU A 96 14.68 1.91 -1.21
N ILE A 97 13.59 2.60 -0.86
CA ILE A 97 13.39 3.14 0.48
C ILE A 97 13.35 2.01 1.52
N HIS A 98 12.64 0.91 1.25
CA HIS A 98 12.61 -0.25 2.13
C HIS A 98 13.99 -0.88 2.31
N ARG A 99 14.79 -1.00 1.25
CA ARG A 99 16.17 -1.48 1.34
C ARG A 99 17.08 -0.57 2.17
N ILE A 100 16.96 0.75 2.02
CA ILE A 100 17.87 1.68 2.71
C ILE A 100 17.47 1.84 4.18
N TYR A 101 16.19 2.10 4.46
CA TYR A 101 15.72 2.50 5.80
C TYR A 101 15.14 1.35 6.63
N PHE A 102 14.60 0.32 5.98
CA PHE A 102 13.78 -0.69 6.67
C PHE A 102 14.31 -2.13 6.50
N HIS A 103 15.53 -2.33 5.99
CA HIS A 103 16.08 -3.67 5.71
C HIS A 103 16.22 -4.57 6.94
N ASP A 104 16.49 -3.99 8.11
CA ASP A 104 16.63 -4.72 9.38
C ASP A 104 15.29 -4.88 10.13
N CYS A 105 14.20 -4.32 9.60
CA CYS A 105 12.93 -4.31 10.30
C CYS A 105 12.18 -5.63 10.14
N ALA A 106 11.78 -6.21 11.26
CA ALA A 106 10.97 -7.41 11.25
C ALA A 106 9.60 -7.13 10.61
N LEU A 107 9.19 -8.00 9.68
CA LEU A 107 7.82 -8.02 9.14
C LEU A 107 6.79 -8.45 10.21
N THR A 108 7.28 -9.13 11.26
CA THR A 108 6.49 -9.75 12.31
C THR A 108 5.84 -8.68 13.20
N GLY A 109 4.52 -8.76 13.39
CA GLY A 109 3.76 -7.89 14.29
C GLY A 109 3.00 -6.72 13.61
N ARG A 110 3.21 -6.47 12.31
CA ARG A 110 2.39 -5.52 11.53
C ARG A 110 1.28 -6.17 10.71
N LEU A 111 1.48 -7.42 10.31
CA LEU A 111 0.46 -8.18 9.59
C LEU A 111 -0.52 -8.73 10.60
N LEU A 112 -1.80 -8.37 10.45
CA LEU A 112 -2.88 -8.96 11.24
C LEU A 112 -2.92 -10.46 10.91
N HIS A 113 -2.45 -11.27 11.84
CA HIS A 113 -2.38 -12.72 11.70
C HIS A 113 -2.81 -13.37 13.00
N ASP A 114 -3.42 -14.54 12.90
CA ASP A 114 -3.77 -15.31 14.07
C ASP A 114 -2.51 -15.67 14.87
N PRO A 115 -2.60 -15.71 16.21
CA PRO A 115 -1.48 -16.17 17.02
C PRO A 115 -1.15 -17.63 16.68
N PRO A 116 0.11 -18.06 16.89
CA PRO A 116 0.50 -19.44 16.63
C PRO A 116 -0.40 -20.41 17.40
N ILE A 117 -0.67 -21.58 16.81
CA ILE A 117 -1.60 -22.59 17.37
C ILE A 117 -1.23 -22.98 18.81
N SER A 118 0.07 -22.98 19.14
CA SER A 118 0.56 -23.24 20.50
C SER A 118 0.02 -22.27 21.56
N ILE A 119 -0.33 -21.05 21.17
CA ILE A 119 -0.95 -20.04 22.03
C ILE A 119 -2.47 -20.10 21.88
N LEU A 120 -2.98 -20.15 20.65
CA LEU A 120 -4.42 -20.13 20.37
C LEU A 120 -5.16 -21.33 20.99
N ALA A 121 -4.61 -22.53 20.89
CA ALA A 121 -5.29 -23.75 21.33
C ALA A 121 -5.55 -23.78 22.85
N PRO A 122 -4.59 -23.45 23.74
CA PRO A 122 -4.86 -23.29 25.17
C PRO A 122 -5.95 -22.26 25.47
N PHE A 123 -5.96 -21.12 24.78
CA PHE A 123 -6.99 -20.08 24.98
C PHE A 123 -8.40 -20.56 24.65
N ILE A 124 -8.55 -21.52 23.74
CA ILE A 124 -9.84 -22.13 23.41
C ILE A 124 -10.16 -23.28 24.37
N ALA A 125 -9.19 -24.15 24.63
CA ALA A 125 -9.38 -25.36 25.42
C ALA A 125 -9.73 -25.04 26.89
N VAL A 126 -9.06 -24.06 27.50
CA VAL A 126 -9.26 -23.74 28.92
C VAL A 126 -10.71 -23.29 29.23
N PRO A 127 -11.31 -22.31 28.52
CA PRO A 127 -12.72 -21.94 28.73
C PRO A 127 -13.70 -23.10 28.48
N VAL A 128 -13.44 -23.93 27.46
CA VAL A 128 -14.29 -25.10 27.18
C VAL A 128 -14.23 -26.11 28.33
N LEU A 129 -13.03 -26.43 28.83
CA LEU A 129 -12.88 -27.34 29.97
C LEU A 129 -13.53 -26.77 31.23
N ILE A 130 -13.40 -25.46 31.48
CA ILE A 130 -14.05 -24.81 32.63
C ILE A 130 -15.57 -24.90 32.52
N THR A 131 -16.15 -24.62 31.35
CA THR A 131 -17.62 -24.72 31.17
C THR A 131 -18.12 -26.16 31.34
N LEU A 132 -17.40 -27.15 30.84
CA LEU A 132 -17.71 -28.57 31.05
C LEU A 132 -17.60 -28.98 32.52
N LEU A 133 -16.57 -28.51 33.24
CA LEU A 133 -16.41 -28.79 34.67
C LEU A 133 -17.52 -28.15 35.49
N MET A 134 -17.84 -26.87 35.23
CA MET A 134 -18.90 -26.16 35.95
C MET A 134 -20.27 -26.79 35.71
N THR A 135 -20.60 -27.18 34.48
CA THR A 135 -21.86 -27.88 34.17
C THR A 135 -21.93 -29.23 34.87
N ALA A 136 -20.85 -30.02 34.86
CA ALA A 136 -20.77 -31.29 35.60
C ALA A 136 -20.96 -31.09 37.12
N LEU A 137 -20.33 -30.06 37.69
CA LEU A 137 -20.48 -29.71 39.11
C LEU A 137 -21.92 -29.31 39.45
N VAL A 138 -22.57 -28.50 38.61
CA VAL A 138 -23.97 -28.09 38.80
C VAL A 138 -24.90 -29.29 38.74
N VAL A 139 -24.76 -30.15 37.72
CA VAL A 139 -25.58 -31.38 37.59
C VAL A 139 -25.38 -32.30 38.78
N TRP A 140 -24.13 -32.50 39.21
CA TRP A 140 -23.81 -33.33 40.36
C TRP A 140 -24.43 -32.78 41.65
N ARG A 141 -24.30 -31.47 41.89
CA ARG A 141 -24.92 -30.81 43.05
C ARG A 141 -26.45 -30.92 43.02
N SER A 142 -27.08 -30.66 41.88
CA SER A 142 -28.53 -30.73 41.72
C SER A 142 -29.09 -32.11 42.02
N LYS A 143 -28.49 -33.18 41.48
CA LYS A 143 -28.90 -34.56 41.78
C LYS A 143 -28.73 -34.89 43.27
N ARG A 144 -27.66 -34.41 43.90
CA ARG A 144 -27.40 -34.70 45.31
C ARG A 144 -28.35 -33.94 46.25
N THR A 145 -28.87 -32.78 45.84
CA THR A 145 -29.89 -32.06 46.59
C THR A 145 -31.30 -32.66 46.41
N GLU A 146 -31.63 -33.17 45.23
CA GLU A 146 -32.91 -33.87 44.99
C GLU A 146 -32.99 -35.22 45.70
N GLY A 147 -31.88 -35.96 45.83
CA GLY A 147 -31.85 -37.23 46.56
C GLY A 147 -31.78 -37.11 48.09
N VAL A 148 -31.77 -35.89 48.64
CA VAL A 148 -31.71 -35.59 50.08
C VAL A 148 -33.04 -35.02 50.61
N LEU A 149 -33.97 -34.65 49.71
CA LEU A 149 -35.35 -34.24 50.02
C LEU A 149 -36.32 -35.40 49.81
#